data_AF-A0A4Q3WJ79-F1
#
_entry.id   AF-A0A4Q3WJ79-F1
#
_cell.length_a   1.000
_cell.length_b   1.000
_cell.length_c   1.000
_cell.angle_alpha   90.00
_cell.angle_beta   90.00
_cell.angle_gamma   90.00
#
_symmetry.space_group_name_H-M   'P 1'
#
loop_
_entity.id
_entity.type
_entity.pdbx_description
1 polymer ?
#
loop_
_entity_poly.entity_id
_entity_poly.type
_entity_poly.pdbx_seq_one_letter_code
_entity_poly.pdbx_strand_id
1 'polypeptide(L)'
;MRSKSATPTNRAAWGQQGGFSPFMFGLVLGMSMFSALSMQWARKELARYEEQQLQRTKDNAQDVADALNFAILSEDTQTYSEDYSLERARQYTDTTARTQGGQDYMVTTRTNDERMRYGQAATTVAITGGDDTLLRSQMHRSGSSEDILRTNVGNKQAVAVYDTTTARDRQVRTSNQRMEVLAEQIYAFYAGKYRFPTDSEFTSLNGGLDLHDAWGREFTYKPDKDNQTGTLSFTTPWNYTQTLILSLKDESKTSESGNDENEE
;
A
#
# COMPACT_ATOMS: atom_id res chain seq x y z
N MET A 1 -68.47 6.30 53.44
CA MET A 1 -69.28 7.39 54.02
C MET A 1 -68.60 8.71 53.74
N ARG A 2 -69.38 9.68 53.24
CA ARG A 2 -68.98 11.03 52.82
C ARG A 2 -68.93 11.99 54.01
N SER A 3 -68.09 13.03 53.94
CA SER A 3 -68.43 14.43 54.29
C SER A 3 -67.18 15.31 54.02
N LYS A 4 -67.02 15.93 52.84
CA LYS A 4 -67.52 17.26 52.39
C LYS A 4 -67.09 18.47 53.24
N SER A 5 -65.99 19.08 52.79
CA SER A 5 -65.83 20.49 52.35
C SER A 5 -66.49 21.64 53.14
N ALA A 6 -65.65 22.61 53.52
CA ALA A 6 -66.00 24.03 53.44
C ALA A 6 -64.75 24.87 53.16
N THR A 7 -64.73 25.53 52.01
CA THR A 7 -63.86 26.66 51.68
C THR A 7 -64.65 27.94 51.92
N PRO A 8 -63.98 29.06 52.26
CA PRO A 8 -64.26 30.26 51.49
C PRO A 8 -62.99 31.02 51.04
N THR A 9 -63.12 31.51 49.81
CA THR A 9 -62.42 32.59 49.08
C THR A 9 -62.16 33.84 49.96
N ASN A 10 -61.18 34.74 49.74
CA ASN A 10 -60.85 35.49 48.52
C ASN A 10 -59.65 36.45 48.78
N ARG A 11 -58.80 36.65 47.75
CA ARG A 11 -58.12 37.90 47.30
C ARG A 11 -57.23 38.75 48.24
N ALA A 12 -55.94 38.73 47.85
CA ALA A 12 -55.14 39.82 47.27
C ALA A 12 -54.55 40.94 48.16
N ALA A 13 -53.21 40.98 48.10
CA ALA A 13 -52.30 42.14 47.92
C ALA A 13 -52.38 43.27 48.98
N TRP A 14 -51.29 43.73 49.59
CA TRP A 14 -50.08 44.28 48.98
C TRP A 14 -48.92 44.30 49.98
N GLY A 15 -47.69 44.20 49.45
CA GLY A 15 -46.64 45.16 49.80
C GLY A 15 -45.53 44.73 50.75
N GLN A 16 -44.48 44.09 50.22
CA GLN A 16 -43.11 44.48 50.55
C GLN A 16 -42.25 44.45 49.28
N GLN A 17 -41.88 45.65 48.83
CA GLN A 17 -40.84 45.89 47.83
C GLN A 17 -39.52 45.32 48.35
N GLY A 18 -39.01 44.27 47.70
CA GLY A 18 -37.63 43.83 47.80
C GLY A 18 -36.97 44.06 46.44
N GLY A 19 -36.00 44.97 46.39
CA GLY A 19 -35.37 45.44 45.16
C GLY A 19 -34.76 44.30 44.34
N PHE A 20 -35.12 44.26 43.06
CA PHE A 20 -34.35 43.52 42.05
C PHE A 20 -32.97 44.19 41.93
N SER A 21 -31.94 43.54 42.46
CA SER A 21 -30.56 43.98 42.26
C SER A 21 -30.16 43.73 40.79
N PRO A 22 -29.66 44.75 40.05
CA PRO A 22 -29.15 44.55 38.68
C PRO A 22 -27.86 43.71 38.63
N PHE A 23 -27.23 43.45 39.78
CA PHE A 23 -26.04 42.60 39.88
C PHE A 23 -26.33 41.10 39.65
N MET A 24 -27.55 40.64 39.88
CA MET A 24 -27.93 39.23 39.63
C MET A 24 -28.22 38.94 38.14
N PHE A 25 -28.56 39.95 37.34
CA PHE A 25 -28.68 39.80 35.88
C PHE A 25 -27.30 39.83 35.18
N GLY A 26 -26.32 40.56 35.72
CA GLY A 26 -24.96 40.61 35.19
C GLY A 26 -24.20 39.28 35.33
N LEU A 27 -24.44 38.53 36.41
CA LEU A 27 -23.78 37.25 36.67
C LEU A 27 -24.35 36.09 35.82
N VAL A 28 -25.64 36.13 35.47
CA VAL A 28 -26.28 35.09 34.63
C VAL A 28 -26.00 35.30 33.14
N LEU A 29 -25.88 36.55 32.66
CA LEU A 29 -25.44 36.85 31.29
C LEU A 29 -23.93 36.62 31.09
N GLY A 30 -23.12 36.76 32.15
CA GLY A 30 -21.69 36.43 32.13
C GLY A 30 -21.43 34.93 31.95
N MET A 31 -22.08 34.06 32.74
CA MET A 31 -21.81 32.60 32.68
C MET A 31 -22.32 31.91 31.40
N SER A 32 -23.30 32.48 30.70
CA SER A 32 -23.84 31.92 29.45
C SER A 32 -23.01 32.25 28.21
N MET A 33 -22.38 33.44 28.14
CA MET A 33 -21.43 33.74 27.06
C MET A 33 -20.12 32.98 27.23
N PHE A 34 -19.63 32.81 28.47
CA PHE A 34 -18.48 31.93 28.71
C PHE A 34 -18.79 30.45 28.45
N SER A 35 -20.01 29.94 28.71
CA SER A 35 -20.35 28.55 28.38
C SER A 35 -20.53 28.33 26.87
N ALA A 36 -21.10 29.27 26.12
CA ALA A 36 -21.22 29.17 24.67
C ALA A 36 -19.88 29.35 23.95
N LEU A 37 -19.06 30.32 24.37
CA LEU A 37 -17.71 30.52 23.84
C LEU A 37 -16.76 29.42 24.26
N SER A 38 -16.85 28.90 25.50
CA SER A 38 -16.07 27.73 25.92
C SER A 38 -16.57 26.44 25.28
N MET A 39 -17.86 26.29 24.97
CA MET A 39 -18.35 25.18 24.14
C MET A 39 -17.87 25.29 22.70
N GLN A 40 -17.88 26.49 22.11
CA GLN A 40 -17.35 26.70 20.76
C GLN A 40 -15.85 26.49 20.70
N TRP A 41 -15.12 26.96 21.72
CA TRP A 41 -13.68 26.75 21.86
C TRP A 41 -13.36 25.28 22.13
N ALA A 42 -14.07 24.61 23.06
CA ALA A 42 -13.93 23.18 23.31
C ALA A 42 -14.30 22.33 22.09
N ARG A 43 -15.32 22.70 21.32
CA ARG A 43 -15.66 22.03 20.04
C ARG A 43 -14.55 22.22 19.00
N LYS A 44 -13.97 23.42 18.92
CA LYS A 44 -12.87 23.73 17.99
C LYS A 44 -11.58 23.01 18.40
N GLU A 45 -11.30 22.93 19.70
CA GLU A 45 -10.15 22.21 20.25
C GLU A 45 -10.33 20.71 20.05
N LEU A 46 -11.52 20.15 20.33
CA LEU A 46 -11.87 18.76 20.07
C LEU A 46 -11.72 18.41 18.59
N ALA A 47 -12.25 19.24 17.68
CA ALA A 47 -12.10 19.04 16.24
C ALA A 47 -10.62 19.01 15.82
N ARG A 48 -9.78 19.89 16.38
CA ARG A 48 -8.33 19.88 16.11
C ARG A 48 -7.64 18.62 16.64
N TYR A 49 -8.01 18.16 17.83
CA TYR A 49 -7.49 16.91 18.38
C TYR A 49 -7.91 15.71 17.52
N GLU A 50 -9.17 15.65 17.11
CA GLU A 50 -9.68 14.61 16.21
C GLU A 50 -8.95 14.62 14.86
N GLU A 51 -8.75 15.80 14.25
CA GLU A 51 -8.00 15.95 12.99
C GLU A 51 -6.53 15.49 13.13
N GLN A 52 -5.84 15.88 14.20
CA GLN A 52 -4.45 15.46 14.44
C GLN A 52 -4.33 13.94 14.66
N GLN A 53 -5.28 13.34 15.38
CA GLN A 53 -5.30 11.89 15.61
C GLN A 53 -5.62 11.11 14.34
N LEU A 54 -6.58 11.59 13.54
CA LEU A 54 -6.89 11.01 12.24
C LEU A 54 -5.66 11.05 11.32
N GLN A 55 -4.93 12.17 11.32
CA GLN A 55 -3.71 12.30 10.52
C GLN A 55 -2.63 11.29 10.97
N ARG A 56 -2.36 11.17 12.27
CA ARG A 56 -1.42 10.14 12.78
C ARG A 56 -1.84 8.73 12.40
N THR A 57 -3.14 8.44 12.45
CA THR A 57 -3.65 7.11 12.11
C THR A 57 -3.45 6.80 10.62
N LYS A 58 -3.59 7.82 9.75
CA LYS A 58 -3.27 7.73 8.33
C LYS A 58 -1.78 7.52 8.09
N ASP A 59 -0.93 8.32 8.74
CA ASP A 59 0.52 8.21 8.59
C ASP A 59 0.99 6.82 9.00
N ASN A 60 0.53 6.30 10.15
CA ASN A 60 0.82 4.93 10.58
C ASN A 60 0.29 3.85 9.61
N ALA A 61 -0.90 4.04 9.03
CA ALA A 61 -1.43 3.11 8.03
C ALA A 61 -0.54 3.10 6.77
N GLN A 62 -0.02 4.27 6.38
CA GLN A 62 0.94 4.41 5.30
C GLN A 62 2.27 3.77 5.66
N ASP A 63 2.77 3.92 6.89
CA ASP A 63 4.00 3.25 7.34
C ASP A 63 3.88 1.72 7.27
N VAL A 64 2.73 1.16 7.64
CA VAL A 64 2.45 -0.27 7.48
C VAL A 64 2.43 -0.66 6.00
N ALA A 65 1.88 0.18 5.13
CA ALA A 65 1.86 -0.05 3.69
C ALA A 65 3.27 -0.04 3.09
N ASP A 66 4.08 0.94 3.46
CA ASP A 66 5.46 1.10 3.02
C ASP A 66 6.33 -0.03 3.57
N ALA A 67 6.10 -0.47 4.81
CA ALA A 67 6.78 -1.62 5.40
C ALA A 67 6.47 -2.93 4.67
N LEU A 68 5.20 -3.17 4.29
CA LEU A 68 4.84 -4.33 3.48
C LEU A 68 5.43 -4.23 2.06
N ASN A 69 5.41 -3.05 1.45
CA ASN A 69 6.01 -2.84 0.15
C ASN A 69 7.53 -3.06 0.18
N PHE A 70 8.19 -2.62 1.24
CA PHE A 70 9.61 -2.92 1.49
C PHE A 70 9.84 -4.42 1.72
N ALA A 71 8.98 -5.07 2.50
CA ALA A 71 9.03 -6.51 2.73
C ALA A 71 8.94 -7.30 1.41
N ILE A 72 8.09 -6.86 0.48
CA ILE A 72 7.97 -7.44 -0.87
C ILE A 72 9.28 -7.25 -1.65
N LEU A 73 9.80 -6.02 -1.68
CA LEU A 73 11.00 -5.67 -2.46
C LEU A 73 12.28 -6.35 -1.95
N SER A 74 12.33 -6.68 -0.67
CA SER A 74 13.46 -7.33 -0.02
C SER A 74 13.35 -8.86 0.03
N GLU A 75 12.29 -9.45 -0.53
CA GLU A 75 12.14 -10.90 -0.57
C GLU A 75 13.27 -11.58 -1.34
N ASP A 76 13.74 -12.69 -0.79
CA ASP A 76 14.57 -13.67 -1.47
C ASP A 76 13.78 -14.98 -1.74
N THR A 77 14.47 -16.00 -2.22
CA THR A 77 13.88 -17.33 -2.48
C THR A 77 13.29 -18.02 -1.25
N GLN A 78 13.79 -17.75 -0.06
CA GLN A 78 13.37 -18.36 1.18
C GLN A 78 12.25 -17.56 1.86
N THR A 79 12.21 -16.24 1.64
CA THR A 79 11.27 -15.33 2.28
C THR A 79 10.10 -14.89 1.38
N TYR A 80 10.06 -15.34 0.12
CA TYR A 80 8.92 -15.11 -0.77
C TYR A 80 7.60 -15.53 -0.09
N SER A 81 6.63 -14.63 -0.09
CA SER A 81 5.30 -14.93 0.47
C SER A 81 4.21 -14.10 -0.20
N GLU A 82 3.08 -14.75 -0.43
CA GLU A 82 1.83 -14.11 -0.87
C GLU A 82 0.94 -13.71 0.32
N ASP A 83 1.40 -13.95 1.56
CA ASP A 83 0.75 -13.43 2.75
C ASP A 83 1.14 -11.97 2.99
N TYR A 84 0.14 -11.09 3.01
CA TYR A 84 0.27 -9.66 3.29
C TYR A 84 -0.43 -9.36 4.62
N SER A 85 0.16 -9.83 5.71
CA SER A 85 -0.37 -9.70 7.08
C SER A 85 0.25 -8.53 7.85
N LEU A 86 -0.41 -8.07 8.91
CA LEU A 86 0.14 -7.03 9.77
C LEU A 86 1.40 -7.51 10.49
N GLU A 87 1.44 -8.79 10.86
CA GLU A 87 2.58 -9.47 11.49
C GLU A 87 3.82 -9.38 10.60
N ARG A 88 3.64 -9.58 9.29
CA ARG A 88 4.71 -9.40 8.32
C ARG A 88 5.18 -7.95 8.25
N ALA A 89 4.25 -7.00 8.19
CA ALA A 89 4.61 -5.58 8.18
C ALA A 89 5.48 -5.20 9.39
N ARG A 90 5.10 -5.67 10.58
CA ARG A 90 5.79 -5.42 11.86
C ARG A 90 7.23 -5.92 11.92
N GLN A 91 7.66 -6.80 11.02
CA GLN A 91 9.07 -7.19 10.92
C GLN A 91 9.94 -6.06 10.31
N TYR A 92 9.32 -5.12 9.61
CA TYR A 92 9.98 -4.08 8.82
C TYR A 92 9.58 -2.65 9.25
N THR A 93 8.82 -2.52 10.33
CA THR A 93 8.48 -1.24 10.93
C THR A 93 8.53 -1.33 12.45
N ASP A 94 9.04 -0.29 13.10
CA ASP A 94 9.02 -0.15 14.56
C ASP A 94 7.61 0.21 15.08
N THR A 95 6.65 0.39 14.18
CA THR A 95 5.27 0.74 14.52
C THR A 95 4.58 -0.42 15.25
N THR A 96 4.55 -0.31 16.58
CA THR A 96 3.61 -1.04 17.44
C THR A 96 2.25 -0.33 17.51
N ALA A 97 2.02 0.68 16.67
CA ALA A 97 0.85 1.53 16.77
C ALA A 97 -0.44 0.72 16.65
N ARG A 98 -1.40 1.12 17.46
CA ARG A 98 -2.78 0.66 17.44
C ARG A 98 -3.65 1.80 16.95
N THR A 99 -4.85 1.46 16.51
CA THR A 99 -5.90 2.44 16.18
C THR A 99 -6.25 3.30 17.40
N GLN A 100 -7.04 4.36 17.20
CA GLN A 100 -7.47 5.26 18.27
C GLN A 100 -8.19 4.51 19.41
N GLY A 101 -8.97 3.49 19.07
CA GLY A 101 -9.71 2.60 19.98
C GLY A 101 -8.86 1.45 20.55
N GLY A 102 -7.56 1.41 20.25
CA GLY A 102 -6.64 0.41 20.77
C GLY A 102 -6.74 -0.95 20.08
N GLN A 103 -7.31 -1.02 18.88
CA GLN A 103 -7.32 -2.23 18.05
C GLN A 103 -6.06 -2.29 17.18
N ASP A 104 -5.72 -3.48 16.68
CA ASP A 104 -4.70 -3.61 15.65
C ASP A 104 -5.21 -3.05 14.31
N TYR A 105 -4.31 -2.67 13.42
CA TYR A 105 -4.67 -2.32 12.03
C TYR A 105 -5.23 -3.55 11.32
N MET A 106 -6.23 -3.37 10.46
CA MET A 106 -6.75 -4.48 9.65
C MET A 106 -6.16 -4.40 8.25
N VAL A 107 -5.54 -5.49 7.81
CA VAL A 107 -5.06 -5.66 6.44
C VAL A 107 -6.06 -6.52 5.67
N THR A 108 -6.49 -6.04 4.51
CA THR A 108 -7.33 -6.77 3.58
C THR A 108 -6.65 -6.82 2.22
N THR A 109 -6.66 -7.99 1.59
CA THR A 109 -6.07 -8.22 0.27
C THR A 109 -7.13 -8.65 -0.72
N ARG A 110 -6.99 -8.23 -1.98
CA ARG A 110 -7.81 -8.70 -3.11
C ARG A 110 -6.95 -8.92 -4.33
N THR A 111 -6.99 -10.14 -4.85
CA THR A 111 -6.30 -10.53 -6.06
C THR A 111 -7.23 -10.28 -7.26
N ASN A 112 -6.70 -9.65 -8.30
CA ASN A 112 -7.37 -9.45 -9.57
C ASN A 112 -6.65 -10.27 -10.65
N ASP A 113 -7.20 -11.43 -10.98
CA ASP A 113 -6.66 -12.35 -11.97
C ASP A 113 -6.71 -11.80 -13.41
N GLU A 114 -7.56 -10.82 -13.69
CA GLU A 114 -7.60 -10.16 -15.01
C GLU A 114 -6.40 -9.23 -15.21
N ARG A 115 -5.76 -8.79 -14.12
CA ARG A 115 -4.56 -7.94 -14.13
C ARG A 115 -3.31 -8.78 -13.90
N MET A 116 -3.05 -9.71 -14.81
CA MET A 116 -1.84 -10.54 -14.79
C MET A 116 -0.65 -9.85 -15.46
N ARG A 117 0.51 -9.87 -14.80
CA ARG A 117 1.78 -9.42 -15.36
C ARG A 117 2.91 -10.34 -14.93
N TYR A 118 3.76 -10.73 -15.88
CA TYR A 118 4.82 -11.73 -15.67
C TYR A 118 4.30 -13.01 -14.98
N GLY A 119 3.10 -13.49 -15.35
CA GLY A 119 2.51 -14.70 -14.76
C GLY A 119 2.02 -14.56 -13.31
N GLN A 120 1.93 -13.34 -12.76
CA GLN A 120 1.38 -13.09 -11.42
C GLN A 120 0.18 -12.14 -11.50
N ALA A 121 -0.88 -12.48 -10.78
CA ALA A 121 -2.06 -11.62 -10.65
C ALA A 121 -1.77 -10.43 -9.72
N ALA A 122 -2.29 -9.26 -10.08
CA ALA A 122 -2.19 -8.07 -9.24
C ALA A 122 -2.92 -8.29 -7.91
N THR A 123 -2.27 -8.01 -6.79
CA THR A 123 -2.92 -8.01 -5.48
C THR A 123 -3.01 -6.60 -4.95
N THR A 124 -4.23 -6.13 -4.70
CA THR A 124 -4.47 -4.87 -4.01
C THR A 124 -4.48 -5.14 -2.50
N VAL A 125 -3.65 -4.41 -1.77
CA VAL A 125 -3.58 -4.48 -0.31
C VAL A 125 -4.13 -3.18 0.25
N ALA A 126 -5.01 -3.29 1.23
CA ALA A 126 -5.55 -2.16 1.95
C ALA A 126 -5.42 -2.33 3.45
N ILE A 127 -4.95 -1.27 4.10
CA ILE A 127 -4.69 -1.22 5.53
C ILE A 127 -5.61 -0.16 6.11
N THR A 128 -6.48 -0.55 7.05
CA THR A 128 -7.35 0.38 7.76
C THR A 128 -6.96 0.50 9.23
N GLY A 129 -6.75 1.74 9.66
CA GLY A 129 -6.56 2.12 11.05
C GLY A 129 -7.83 2.67 11.71
N GLY A 130 -8.97 2.65 11.02
CA GLY A 130 -10.24 3.09 11.58
C GLY A 130 -10.84 2.09 12.56
N ASP A 131 -11.36 2.57 13.69
CA ASP A 131 -12.13 1.76 14.66
C ASP A 131 -13.59 1.56 14.27
N ASP A 132 -14.05 2.25 13.22
CA ASP A 132 -15.42 2.11 12.72
C ASP A 132 -15.65 0.68 12.20
N THR A 133 -16.55 -0.03 12.87
CA THR A 133 -16.91 -1.41 12.54
C THR A 133 -17.56 -1.52 11.16
N LEU A 134 -18.26 -0.48 10.70
CA LEU A 134 -18.83 -0.44 9.35
C LEU A 134 -17.73 -0.32 8.31
N LEU A 135 -16.77 0.59 8.51
CA LEU A 135 -15.61 0.72 7.61
C LEU A 135 -14.80 -0.58 7.55
N ARG A 136 -14.46 -1.15 8.71
CA ARG A 136 -13.73 -2.42 8.79
C ARG A 136 -14.50 -3.54 8.11
N SER A 137 -15.81 -3.64 8.34
CA SER A 137 -16.65 -4.63 7.66
C SER A 137 -16.75 -4.38 6.15
N GLN A 138 -16.81 -3.13 5.69
CA GLN A 138 -16.86 -2.79 4.26
C GLN A 138 -15.57 -3.20 3.58
N MET A 139 -14.42 -2.83 4.16
CA MET A 139 -13.11 -3.23 3.66
C MET A 139 -12.97 -4.75 3.63
N HIS A 140 -13.35 -5.44 4.71
CA HIS A 140 -13.27 -6.90 4.80
C HIS A 140 -14.20 -7.62 3.80
N ARG A 141 -15.38 -7.05 3.50
CA ARG A 141 -16.37 -7.64 2.58
C ARG A 141 -16.25 -7.16 1.14
N SER A 142 -15.38 -6.19 0.87
CA SER A 142 -15.18 -5.65 -0.48
C SER A 142 -14.95 -6.81 -1.45
N GLY A 143 -15.72 -6.87 -2.54
CA GLY A 143 -15.70 -8.02 -3.46
C GLY A 143 -14.58 -7.95 -4.50
N SER A 144 -14.02 -6.76 -4.74
CA SER A 144 -13.05 -6.51 -5.80
C SER A 144 -11.93 -5.55 -5.38
N SER A 145 -10.84 -5.56 -6.13
CA SER A 145 -9.72 -4.62 -6.00
C SER A 145 -10.15 -3.18 -6.29
N GLU A 146 -11.06 -2.99 -7.23
CA GLU A 146 -11.60 -1.69 -7.64
C GLU A 146 -12.48 -1.08 -6.53
N ASP A 147 -13.25 -1.89 -5.81
CA ASP A 147 -14.07 -1.45 -4.68
C ASP A 147 -13.20 -1.01 -3.49
N ILE A 148 -12.08 -1.71 -3.26
CA ILE A 148 -11.08 -1.29 -2.26
C ILE A 148 -10.48 0.07 -2.63
N LEU A 149 -10.08 0.26 -3.89
CA LEU A 149 -9.52 1.53 -4.35
C LEU A 149 -10.54 2.67 -4.24
N ARG A 150 -11.80 2.42 -4.60
CA ARG A 150 -12.90 3.41 -4.47
C ARG A 150 -13.16 3.84 -3.03
N THR A 151 -13.00 2.94 -2.06
CA THR A 151 -13.20 3.25 -0.64
C THR A 151 -12.17 4.29 -0.15
N ASN A 152 -10.97 4.33 -0.73
CA ASN A 152 -9.94 5.32 -0.40
C ASN A 152 -10.20 6.72 -1.02
N VAL A 153 -10.96 6.82 -2.12
CA VAL A 153 -11.15 8.06 -2.88
C VAL A 153 -11.85 9.18 -2.06
N GLY A 154 -12.43 8.84 -0.91
CA GLY A 154 -13.06 9.81 0.00
C GLY A 154 -12.12 10.64 0.88
N ASN A 155 -10.81 10.35 0.97
CA ASN A 155 -9.78 11.07 1.77
C ASN A 155 -10.09 11.32 3.27
N LYS A 156 -11.24 10.89 3.79
CA LYS A 156 -11.70 11.13 5.16
C LYS A 156 -11.43 9.97 6.13
N GLN A 157 -10.95 8.83 5.64
CA GLN A 157 -10.74 7.63 6.44
C GLN A 157 -9.26 7.28 6.53
N ALA A 158 -8.85 6.66 7.64
CA ALA A 158 -7.48 6.20 7.86
C ALA A 158 -7.21 4.88 7.11
N VAL A 159 -7.18 4.95 5.78
CA VAL A 159 -6.97 3.81 4.90
C VAL A 159 -5.79 4.08 3.97
N ALA A 160 -4.80 3.18 3.96
CA ALA A 160 -3.73 3.16 2.97
C ALA A 160 -4.01 2.01 1.99
N VAL A 161 -3.78 2.23 0.69
CA VAL A 161 -4.01 1.23 -0.36
C VAL A 161 -2.85 1.24 -1.33
N TYR A 162 -2.33 0.06 -1.68
CA TYR A 162 -1.34 -0.09 -2.72
C TYR A 162 -1.56 -1.38 -3.52
N ASP A 163 -0.94 -1.46 -4.69
CA ASP A 163 -0.99 -2.60 -5.60
C ASP A 163 0.41 -3.24 -5.66
N THR A 164 0.49 -4.55 -5.44
CA THR A 164 1.75 -5.30 -5.39
C THR A 164 2.45 -5.34 -6.75
N THR A 165 1.74 -5.10 -7.85
CA THR A 165 2.26 -5.13 -9.23
C THR A 165 3.48 -4.22 -9.37
N THR A 166 3.46 -3.03 -8.79
CA THR A 166 4.58 -2.08 -8.91
C THR A 166 5.88 -2.64 -8.29
N ALA A 167 5.78 -3.30 -7.13
CA ALA A 167 6.93 -3.90 -6.48
C ALA A 167 7.45 -5.12 -7.26
N ARG A 168 6.54 -5.98 -7.72
CA ARG A 168 6.87 -7.17 -8.52
C ARG A 168 7.51 -6.81 -9.86
N ASP A 169 6.98 -5.80 -10.54
CA ASP A 169 7.58 -5.25 -11.76
C ASP A 169 8.99 -4.73 -11.53
N ARG A 170 9.24 -4.08 -10.39
CA ARG A 170 10.56 -3.58 -10.04
C ARG A 170 11.54 -4.72 -9.80
N GLN A 171 11.13 -5.80 -9.14
CA GLN A 171 11.96 -6.98 -8.96
C GLN A 171 12.31 -7.63 -10.31
N VAL A 172 11.32 -7.89 -11.16
CA VAL A 172 11.54 -8.47 -12.50
C VAL A 172 12.45 -7.57 -13.35
N ARG A 173 12.24 -6.25 -13.32
CA ARG A 173 13.10 -5.29 -14.04
C ARG A 173 14.54 -5.32 -13.52
N THR A 174 14.72 -5.40 -12.21
CA THR A 174 16.06 -5.49 -11.60
C THR A 174 16.78 -6.76 -12.06
N SER A 175 16.07 -7.90 -12.08
CA SER A 175 16.61 -9.15 -12.63
C SER A 175 17.00 -9.01 -14.11
N ASN A 176 16.15 -8.38 -14.93
CA ASN A 176 16.45 -8.14 -16.35
C ASN A 176 17.71 -7.29 -16.53
N GLN A 177 17.84 -6.18 -15.79
CA GLN A 177 19.00 -5.32 -15.88
C GLN A 177 20.29 -6.06 -15.50
N ARG A 178 20.26 -6.87 -14.44
CA ARG A 178 21.42 -7.68 -14.04
C ARG A 178 21.74 -8.79 -15.06
N MET A 179 20.70 -9.39 -15.65
CA MET A 179 20.82 -10.36 -16.74
C MET A 179 21.45 -9.74 -18.00
N GLU A 180 21.11 -8.50 -18.34
CA GLU A 180 21.71 -7.73 -19.43
C GLU A 180 23.20 -7.47 -19.17
N VAL A 181 23.57 -7.05 -17.96
CA VAL A 181 24.98 -6.87 -17.57
C VAL A 181 25.76 -8.19 -17.72
N LEU A 182 25.17 -9.32 -17.29
CA LEU A 182 25.79 -10.63 -17.44
C LEU A 182 25.94 -11.03 -18.92
N ALA A 183 24.94 -10.70 -19.76
CA ALA A 183 25.01 -10.91 -21.20
C ALA A 183 26.14 -10.10 -21.85
N GLU A 184 26.36 -8.85 -21.45
CA GLU A 184 27.50 -8.04 -21.93
C GLU A 184 28.84 -8.71 -21.63
N GLN A 185 29.00 -9.31 -20.44
CA GLN A 185 30.22 -10.03 -20.07
C GLN A 185 30.39 -11.32 -20.89
N ILE A 186 29.29 -12.00 -21.23
CA ILE A 186 29.31 -13.13 -22.15
C ILE A 186 29.74 -12.69 -23.56
N TYR A 187 29.27 -11.54 -24.05
CA TYR A 187 29.74 -11.00 -25.33
C TYR A 187 31.21 -10.56 -25.29
N ALA A 188 31.70 -10.04 -24.17
CA ALA A 188 33.12 -9.74 -23.99
C ALA A 188 33.98 -11.02 -24.01
N PHE A 189 33.51 -12.11 -23.38
CA PHE A 189 34.13 -13.42 -23.49
C PHE A 189 34.16 -13.90 -24.95
N TYR A 190 33.04 -13.77 -25.66
CA TYR A 190 32.94 -14.10 -27.08
C TYR A 190 33.97 -13.33 -27.91
N ALA A 191 34.11 -12.02 -27.71
CA ALA A 191 35.08 -11.20 -28.46
C ALA A 191 36.54 -11.67 -28.28
N GLY A 192 36.88 -12.25 -27.12
CA GLY A 192 38.22 -12.78 -26.85
C GLY A 192 38.43 -14.23 -27.28
N LYS A 193 37.36 -15.03 -27.45
CA LYS A 193 37.43 -16.49 -27.67
C LYS A 193 36.77 -16.97 -28.97
N TYR A 194 36.04 -16.09 -29.65
CA TYR A 194 35.23 -16.37 -30.85
C TYR A 194 34.22 -17.51 -30.68
N ARG A 195 33.73 -17.70 -29.45
CA ARG A 195 32.67 -18.63 -29.10
C ARG A 195 31.99 -18.20 -27.81
N PHE A 196 30.75 -18.65 -27.62
CA PHE A 196 30.09 -18.52 -26.32
C PHE A 196 30.80 -19.40 -25.25
N PRO A 197 30.74 -19.01 -23.97
CA PRO A 197 31.34 -19.78 -22.87
C PRO A 197 30.67 -21.15 -22.74
N THR A 198 31.43 -22.14 -22.30
CA THR A 198 30.85 -23.40 -21.81
C THR A 198 30.19 -23.20 -20.44
N ASP A 199 29.37 -24.14 -19.98
CA ASP A 199 28.76 -24.08 -18.64
C ASP A 199 29.78 -23.80 -17.53
N SER A 200 30.93 -24.49 -17.56
CA SER A 200 32.00 -24.31 -16.55
C SER A 200 32.67 -22.93 -16.58
N GLU A 201 32.82 -22.36 -17.78
CA GLU A 201 33.39 -21.02 -17.95
C GLU A 201 32.38 -19.95 -17.57
N PHE A 202 31.10 -20.18 -17.84
CA PHE A 202 30.02 -19.32 -17.38
C PHE A 202 29.95 -19.29 -15.86
N THR A 203 30.02 -20.44 -15.17
CA THR A 203 30.04 -20.48 -13.69
C THR A 203 31.21 -19.67 -13.14
N SER A 204 32.39 -19.77 -13.76
CA SER A 204 33.58 -19.01 -13.36
C SER A 204 33.41 -17.50 -13.61
N LEU A 205 32.79 -17.13 -14.74
CA LEU A 205 32.51 -15.75 -15.12
C LEU A 205 31.47 -15.11 -14.19
N ASN A 206 30.35 -15.80 -13.92
CA ASN A 206 29.31 -15.29 -13.03
C ASN A 206 29.80 -15.22 -11.57
N GLY A 207 30.56 -16.22 -11.11
CA GLY A 207 31.14 -16.22 -9.76
C GLY A 207 32.12 -15.07 -9.51
N GLY A 208 32.75 -14.52 -10.55
CA GLY A 208 33.58 -13.32 -10.44
C GLY A 208 32.79 -12.00 -10.38
N LEU A 209 31.52 -12.00 -10.83
CA LEU A 209 30.67 -10.81 -10.91
C LEU A 209 29.63 -10.74 -9.79
N ASP A 210 29.32 -11.88 -9.15
CA ASP A 210 28.31 -12.01 -8.10
C ASP A 210 26.93 -11.46 -8.52
N LEU A 211 26.54 -11.72 -9.77
CA LEU A 211 25.27 -11.28 -10.34
C LEU A 211 24.18 -12.31 -10.09
N HIS A 212 23.11 -11.86 -9.44
CA HIS A 212 21.92 -12.66 -9.10
C HIS A 212 20.63 -11.95 -9.51
N ASP A 213 19.55 -12.70 -9.66
CA ASP A 213 18.22 -12.14 -9.82
C ASP A 213 17.79 -11.32 -8.58
N ALA A 214 16.64 -10.66 -8.64
CA ALA A 214 16.12 -9.86 -7.53
C ALA A 214 15.85 -10.66 -6.24
N TRP A 215 15.80 -11.99 -6.32
CA TRP A 215 15.56 -12.91 -5.20
C TRP A 215 16.82 -13.65 -4.75
N GLY A 216 18.00 -13.26 -5.27
CA GLY A 216 19.28 -13.85 -4.90
C GLY A 216 19.57 -15.20 -5.54
N ARG A 217 18.93 -15.55 -6.66
CA ARG A 217 19.28 -16.76 -7.45
C ARG A 217 20.26 -16.44 -8.55
N GLU A 218 21.13 -17.39 -8.83
CA GLU A 218 21.96 -17.37 -10.03
C GLU A 218 21.11 -17.46 -11.29
N PHE A 219 21.55 -16.76 -12.35
CA PHE A 219 20.96 -16.89 -13.67
C PHE A 219 21.31 -18.26 -14.28
N THR A 220 20.33 -18.87 -14.93
CA THR A 220 20.53 -20.11 -15.68
C THR A 220 21.04 -19.79 -17.08
N TYR A 221 22.22 -20.31 -17.40
CA TYR A 221 22.82 -20.24 -18.72
C TYR A 221 22.77 -21.60 -19.41
N LYS A 222 22.47 -21.60 -20.72
CA LYS A 222 22.59 -22.79 -21.57
C LYS A 222 23.20 -22.39 -22.92
N PRO A 223 24.44 -22.83 -23.23
CA PRO A 223 25.01 -22.68 -24.56
C PRO A 223 24.28 -23.60 -25.54
N ASP A 224 24.07 -23.14 -26.77
CA ASP A 224 23.60 -24.02 -27.83
C ASP A 224 24.73 -24.88 -28.39
N LYS A 225 24.37 -26.00 -29.01
CA LYS A 225 25.33 -27.02 -29.50
C LYS A 225 26.30 -26.49 -30.56
N ASP A 226 25.95 -25.41 -31.24
CA ASP A 226 26.77 -24.77 -32.25
C ASP A 226 27.80 -23.79 -31.67
N ASN A 227 27.76 -23.52 -30.36
CA ASN A 227 28.56 -22.51 -29.66
C ASN A 227 28.44 -21.08 -30.24
N GLN A 228 27.43 -20.83 -31.06
CA GLN A 228 27.17 -19.54 -31.70
C GLN A 228 25.96 -18.82 -31.12
N THR A 229 25.12 -19.55 -30.38
CA THR A 229 24.03 -18.98 -29.60
C THR A 229 24.04 -19.53 -28.18
N GLY A 230 23.27 -18.88 -27.32
CA GLY A 230 23.01 -19.36 -25.97
C GLY A 230 21.77 -18.70 -25.41
N THR A 231 21.34 -19.18 -24.25
CA THR A 231 20.21 -18.60 -23.53
C THR A 231 20.64 -18.26 -22.11
N LEU A 232 20.19 -17.10 -21.64
CA LEU A 232 20.29 -16.69 -20.25
C LEU A 232 18.86 -16.52 -19.72
N SER A 233 18.59 -16.98 -18.51
CA SER A 233 17.23 -16.97 -17.98
C SER A 233 17.19 -16.90 -16.46
N PHE A 234 16.07 -16.42 -15.93
CA PHE A 234 15.70 -16.61 -14.53
C PHE A 234 14.21 -16.96 -14.44
N THR A 235 13.84 -17.61 -13.34
CA THR A 235 12.45 -17.97 -13.04
C THR A 235 12.03 -17.27 -11.77
N THR A 236 10.91 -16.55 -11.80
CA THR A 236 10.34 -15.89 -10.62
C THR A 236 9.87 -16.93 -9.59
N PRO A 237 9.64 -16.55 -8.31
CA PRO A 237 9.12 -17.48 -7.30
C PRO A 237 7.74 -18.07 -7.65
N TRP A 238 6.95 -17.36 -8.45
CA TRP A 238 5.64 -17.80 -8.96
C TRP A 238 5.72 -18.51 -10.33
N ASN A 239 6.89 -19.07 -10.67
CA ASN A 239 7.11 -19.92 -11.85
C ASN A 239 6.98 -19.25 -13.23
N TYR A 240 7.14 -17.93 -13.31
CA TYR A 240 7.29 -17.26 -14.60
C TYR A 240 8.76 -17.23 -15.03
N THR A 241 9.08 -17.71 -16.23
CA THR A 241 10.45 -17.73 -16.74
C THR A 241 10.66 -16.62 -17.76
N GLN A 242 11.69 -15.81 -17.52
CA GLN A 242 12.16 -14.81 -18.46
C GLN A 242 13.45 -15.32 -19.11
N THR A 243 13.47 -15.29 -20.44
CA THR A 243 14.62 -15.75 -21.24
C THR A 243 15.14 -14.61 -22.10
N LEU A 244 16.46 -14.46 -22.11
CA LEU A 244 17.22 -13.67 -23.06
C LEU A 244 17.96 -14.62 -24.00
N ILE A 245 17.70 -14.49 -25.30
CA ILE A 245 18.44 -15.20 -26.34
C ILE A 245 19.71 -14.40 -26.63
N LEU A 246 20.84 -15.08 -26.54
CA LEU A 246 22.15 -14.56 -26.88
C LEU A 246 22.50 -15.07 -28.27
N SER A 247 22.66 -14.16 -29.21
CA SER A 247 23.12 -14.46 -30.55
C SER A 247 23.98 -13.31 -31.02
N LEU A 248 24.91 -13.60 -31.92
CA LEU A 248 25.59 -12.54 -32.65
C LEU A 248 24.50 -11.83 -33.46
N LYS A 249 24.23 -10.58 -33.14
CA LYS A 249 23.37 -9.73 -33.95
C LYS A 249 23.91 -9.79 -35.38
N ASP A 250 23.14 -10.37 -36.28
CA ASP A 250 23.26 -10.05 -37.69
C ASP A 250 22.83 -8.57 -37.81
N GLU A 251 23.79 -7.66 -37.86
CA GLU A 251 23.53 -6.22 -38.09
C GLU A 251 22.99 -5.94 -39.51
N SER A 252 22.56 -6.96 -40.25
CA SER A 252 22.09 -6.86 -41.63
C SER A 252 20.58 -6.59 -41.79
N LYS A 253 19.83 -6.28 -40.71
CA LYS A 253 18.44 -5.82 -40.83
C LYS A 253 18.14 -4.60 -39.98
N THR A 254 18.83 -3.50 -40.27
CA THR A 254 18.27 -2.17 -40.04
C THR A 254 18.31 -1.39 -41.36
N SER A 255 17.15 -0.81 -41.73
CA SER A 255 16.79 0.04 -42.89
C SER A 255 16.67 -0.61 -44.28
N GLU A 256 15.46 -0.68 -44.85
CA GLU A 256 14.87 0.39 -45.70
C GLU A 256 13.42 0.11 -46.11
N SER A 257 12.63 1.21 -46.12
CA SER A 257 11.43 1.55 -46.92
C SER A 257 10.25 0.56 -46.97
N GLY A 258 9.03 0.91 -46.59
CA GLY A 258 8.32 2.11 -46.99
C GLY A 258 7.64 1.88 -48.34
N ASN A 259 6.31 1.72 -48.30
CA ASN A 259 5.32 1.70 -49.39
C ASN A 259 5.44 0.63 -50.48
N ASP A 260 4.38 -0.16 -50.67
CA ASP A 260 3.38 0.18 -51.68
C ASP A 260 2.07 -0.61 -51.51
N GLU A 261 1.00 0.09 -51.84
CA GLU A 261 -0.37 -0.36 -52.04
C GLU A 261 -0.44 -1.53 -53.04
N ASN A 262 -1.38 -2.46 -52.85
CA ASN A 262 -2.44 -2.79 -53.82
C ASN A 262 -3.19 -4.10 -53.48
N GLU A 263 -4.51 -3.95 -53.43
CA GLU A 263 -5.55 -4.79 -54.04
C GLU A 263 -5.35 -6.31 -54.14
N GLU A 264 -6.20 -7.06 -53.44
CA GLU A 264 -7.33 -7.80 -54.04
C GLU A 264 -8.44 -8.06 -53.02
#